data_AF-A0A529L737-F1
#
_entry.id   AF-A0A529L737-F1
#
_cell.length_a   1.000
_cell.length_b   1.000
_cell.length_c   1.000
_cell.angle_alpha   90.00
_cell.angle_beta   90.00
_cell.angle_gamma   90.00
#
_symmetry.space_group_name_H-M   'P 1'
#
loop_
_entity.id
_entity.type
_entity.pdbx_description
1 polymer ?
#
loop_
_entity_poly.entity_id
_entity_poly.type
_entity_poly.pdbx_seq_one_letter_code
_entity_poly.pdbx_strand_id
1 'polypeptide(L)'
;IKIDKSFVWMIQKNPQSAAIIRAIVGLGRGLSMHIIAEGVETLEQLTFLSEEGCNALQGYLIGRPHPIEAYANRSADLKLWRAARVLAVDGGSRRTEPAAQHKQSPPPHRL
;
A
#
# COMPACT_ATOMS: atom_id res chain seq x y z
N ILE A 1 -0.98 0.71 11.54
CA ILE A 1 0.43 0.74 12.00
C ILE A 1 1.08 1.99 11.43
N LYS A 2 1.79 2.75 12.25
CA LYS A 2 2.54 3.92 11.80
C LYS A 2 4.02 3.54 11.65
N ILE A 3 4.64 3.91 10.55
CA ILE A 3 6.09 3.85 10.36
C ILE A 3 6.63 5.26 10.58
N ASP A 4 7.45 5.42 11.63
CA ASP A 4 8.00 6.71 12.01
C ASP A 4 9.00 7.26 10.98
N LYS A 5 9.07 8.58 10.92
CA LYS A 5 9.96 9.36 10.05
C LYS A 5 11.42 8.92 10.12
N SER A 6 11.93 8.54 11.28
CA SER A 6 13.32 8.09 11.46
C SER A 6 13.67 6.89 10.58
N PHE A 7 12.74 5.96 10.35
CA PHE A 7 12.94 4.82 9.45
C PHE A 7 12.85 5.24 7.98
N VAL A 8 11.88 6.10 7.65
CA VAL A 8 11.67 6.60 6.28
C VAL A 8 12.88 7.36 5.76
N TRP A 9 13.45 8.23 6.59
CA TRP A 9 14.66 8.99 6.26
C TRP A 9 15.89 8.12 5.98
N MET A 10 15.91 6.89 6.50
CA MET A 10 17.05 5.99 6.37
C MET A 10 16.94 4.97 5.24
N ILE A 11 15.81 4.91 4.50
CA ILE A 11 15.56 3.95 3.40
C ILE A 11 16.76 3.85 2.43
N GLN A 12 17.29 5.00 1.99
CA GLN A 12 18.38 5.06 1.01
C GLN A 12 19.79 4.98 1.62
N LYS A 13 19.90 5.16 2.94
CA LYS A 13 21.19 5.25 3.64
C LYS A 13 21.53 3.99 4.42
N ASN A 14 20.52 3.21 4.79
CA ASN A 14 20.68 2.02 5.61
C ASN A 14 19.77 0.89 5.08
N PRO A 15 20.33 -0.16 4.48
CA PRO A 15 19.53 -1.28 3.97
C PRO A 15 18.71 -1.99 5.06
N GLN A 16 19.13 -1.91 6.33
CA GLN A 16 18.35 -2.44 7.46
C GLN A 16 17.02 -1.70 7.64
N SER A 17 16.97 -0.39 7.40
CA SER A 17 15.73 0.38 7.49
C SER A 17 14.71 -0.07 6.44
N ALA A 18 15.17 -0.32 5.21
CA ALA A 18 14.31 -0.88 4.17
C ALA A 18 13.80 -2.29 4.51
N ALA A 19 14.65 -3.14 5.10
CA ALA A 19 14.26 -4.48 5.55
C ALA A 19 13.23 -4.44 6.70
N ILE A 20 13.40 -3.53 7.66
CA ILE A 20 12.44 -3.32 8.75
C ILE A 20 11.09 -2.85 8.21
N ILE A 21 11.09 -1.88 7.28
CA ILE A 21 9.86 -1.40 6.63
C ILE A 21 9.16 -2.56 5.91
N ARG A 22 9.88 -3.35 5.13
CA ARG A 22 9.36 -4.56 4.48
C ARG A 22 8.70 -5.53 5.47
N ALA A 23 9.36 -5.80 6.59
CA ALA A 23 8.84 -6.69 7.63
C ALA A 23 7.55 -6.13 8.27
N ILE A 24 7.53 -4.82 8.60
CA ILE A 24 6.35 -4.14 9.14
C ILE A 24 5.19 -4.20 8.13
N VAL A 25 5.48 -4.00 6.85
CA VAL A 25 4.44 -4.06 5.81
C VAL A 25 3.90 -5.47 5.64
N GLY A 26 4.77 -6.48 5.60
CA GLY A 26 4.37 -7.89 5.59
C GLY A 26 3.46 -8.25 6.78
N LEU A 27 3.84 -7.82 7.99
CA LEU A 27 3.05 -8.02 9.20
C LEU A 27 1.68 -7.35 9.11
N GLY A 28 1.64 -6.07 8.70
CA GLY A 28 0.38 -5.34 8.59
C GLY A 28 -0.56 -5.95 7.55
N ARG A 29 -0.03 -6.42 6.41
CA ARG A 29 -0.82 -7.18 5.42
C ARG A 29 -1.38 -8.47 5.99
N GLY A 30 -0.55 -9.26 6.67
CA GLY A 30 -0.97 -10.53 7.29
C GLY A 30 -2.07 -10.35 8.33
N LEU A 31 -2.08 -9.21 9.02
CA LEU A 31 -3.09 -8.85 10.03
C LEU A 31 -4.23 -7.99 9.48
N SER A 32 -4.30 -7.75 8.16
CA SER A 32 -5.29 -6.85 7.54
C SER A 32 -5.34 -5.44 8.17
N MET A 33 -4.19 -4.93 8.59
CA MET A 33 -4.06 -3.61 9.20
C MET A 33 -3.60 -2.56 8.17
N HIS A 34 -4.20 -1.37 8.23
CA HIS A 34 -3.72 -0.23 7.45
C HIS A 34 -2.37 0.28 7.98
N ILE A 35 -1.44 0.55 7.08
CA ILE A 35 -0.12 1.09 7.36
C ILE A 35 -0.02 2.51 6.79
N ILE A 36 0.46 3.43 7.62
CA ILE A 36 0.82 4.79 7.21
C ILE A 36 2.31 5.02 7.47
N ALA A 37 3.01 5.57 6.48
CA ALA A 37 4.40 6.01 6.64
C ALA A 37 4.46 7.53 6.79
N GLU A 38 5.19 8.00 7.80
CA GLU A 38 5.33 9.42 8.13
C GLU A 38 6.71 9.95 7.74
N GLY A 39 6.78 11.25 7.44
CA GLY A 39 8.04 11.93 7.12
C GLY A 39 8.51 11.74 5.67
N VAL A 40 7.60 11.51 4.72
CA VAL A 40 7.92 11.44 3.28
C VAL A 40 8.27 12.83 2.75
N GLU A 41 9.53 13.00 2.34
CA GLU A 41 10.10 14.28 1.91
C GLU A 41 10.68 14.23 0.49
N THR A 42 10.95 13.03 -0.06
CA THR A 42 11.48 12.87 -1.42
C THR A 42 10.65 11.91 -2.27
N LEU A 43 10.72 12.05 -3.59
CA LEU A 43 10.01 11.16 -4.52
C LEU A 43 10.47 9.72 -4.39
N GLU A 44 11.76 9.48 -4.13
CA GLU A 44 12.32 8.15 -3.94
C GLU A 44 11.72 7.45 -2.71
N GLN A 45 11.50 8.19 -1.62
CA GLN A 45 10.81 7.67 -0.44
C GLN A 45 9.35 7.35 -0.75
N LEU A 46 8.66 8.24 -1.46
CA LEU A 46 7.26 8.04 -1.87
C LEU A 46 7.11 6.80 -2.75
N THR A 47 7.95 6.66 -3.77
CA THR A 47 7.93 5.52 -4.70
C THR A 47 8.20 4.22 -3.95
N PHE A 48 9.28 4.16 -3.18
CA PHE A 48 9.62 2.97 -2.38
C PHE A 48 8.47 2.56 -1.46
N LEU A 49 7.92 3.50 -0.67
CA LEU A 49 6.86 3.18 0.30
C LEU A 49 5.54 2.77 -0.37
N SER A 50 5.25 3.32 -1.55
CA SER A 50 4.08 2.95 -2.36
C SER A 50 4.22 1.54 -2.92
N GLU A 51 5.39 1.21 -3.48
CA GLU A 51 5.70 -0.12 -4.02
C GLU A 51 5.72 -1.20 -2.93
N GLU A 52 6.26 -0.89 -1.75
CA GLU A 52 6.21 -1.78 -0.60
C GLU A 52 4.77 -1.97 -0.07
N GLY A 53 3.82 -1.11 -0.45
CA GLY A 53 2.40 -1.24 -0.17
C GLY A 53 1.93 -0.58 1.12
N CYS A 54 2.53 0.54 1.51
CA CYS A 54 1.95 1.42 2.51
C CYS A 54 0.60 1.97 2.00
N ASN A 55 -0.44 1.94 2.83
CA ASN A 55 -1.80 2.35 2.42
C ASN A 55 -1.98 3.88 2.40
N ALA A 56 -1.18 4.58 3.21
CA ALA A 56 -1.20 6.03 3.30
C ALA A 56 0.22 6.55 3.53
N LEU A 57 0.45 7.77 3.09
CA LEU A 57 1.73 8.46 3.20
C LEU A 57 1.49 9.86 3.76
N GLN A 58 2.35 10.30 4.66
CA GLN A 58 2.34 11.65 5.21
C GLN A 58 3.75 12.23 5.18
N GLY A 59 3.87 13.47 4.73
CA GLY A 59 5.13 14.22 4.83
C GLY A 59 5.11 15.49 4.00
N TYR A 60 6.17 16.29 4.12
CA TYR A 60 6.25 17.62 3.51
C TYR A 60 6.27 17.60 1.99
N LEU A 61 6.57 16.46 1.36
CA LEU A 61 6.39 16.28 -0.08
C LEU A 61 4.90 16.34 -0.49
N ILE A 62 4.00 15.90 0.39
CA ILE A 62 2.55 15.79 0.13
C ILE A 62 1.82 17.05 0.61
N GLY A 63 2.23 17.58 1.77
CA GLY A 63 1.64 18.77 2.36
C GLY A 63 2.30 19.15 3.66
N ARG A 64 2.16 20.42 4.05
CA ARG A 64 2.65 20.92 5.33
C ARG A 64 1.51 21.07 6.33
N PRO A 65 1.78 20.92 7.64
CA PRO A 65 0.88 21.38 8.68
C PRO A 65 0.57 22.86 8.46
N HIS A 66 -0.70 23.21 8.58
CA HIS A 66 -1.21 24.58 8.46
C HIS A 66 -2.24 24.82 9.57
N PRO A 67 -2.52 26.09 9.91
CA PRO A 67 -3.61 26.45 10.80
C PRO A 67 -4.95 25.86 10.32
N ILE A 68 -5.88 25.62 11.25
CA ILE A 68 -7.14 24.93 10.95
C ILE A 68 -7.97 25.71 9.92
N GLU A 69 -7.86 27.03 9.93
CA GLU A 69 -8.53 27.97 9.03
C GLU A 69 -8.16 27.72 7.56
N ALA A 70 -6.92 27.26 7.29
CA ALA A 70 -6.47 26.94 5.95
C ALA A 70 -7.22 25.74 5.33
N TYR A 71 -7.91 24.93 6.14
CA TYR A 71 -8.68 23.78 5.68
C TYR A 71 -10.17 24.08 5.48
N ALA A 72 -10.66 25.26 5.92
CA ALA A 72 -12.09 25.61 5.89
C ALA A 72 -12.70 25.52 4.47
N ASN A 73 -11.94 25.92 3.45
CA ASN A 73 -12.37 25.91 2.05
C ASN A 73 -11.96 24.63 1.28
N ARG A 74 -11.35 23.64 1.95
CA ARG A 74 -10.89 22.39 1.29
C ARG A 74 -11.98 21.32 1.19
N SER A 75 -13.17 21.62 1.71
CA SER A 75 -14.33 20.73 1.80
C SER A 75 -15.02 20.41 0.46
N ALA A 76 -14.76 21.19 -0.58
CA ALA A 76 -15.29 20.93 -1.93
C ALA A 76 -14.67 19.66 -2.59
N ASP A 77 -13.46 19.29 -2.20
CA ASP A 77 -12.71 18.16 -2.80
C ASP A 77 -13.04 16.81 -2.13
N LEU A 78 -13.51 16.81 -0.88
CA LEU A 78 -13.76 15.59 -0.08
C LEU A 78 -14.85 14.67 -0.66
N LYS A 79 -15.78 15.22 -1.46
CA LYS A 79 -16.81 14.40 -2.14
C LYS A 79 -16.19 13.49 -3.20
N LEU A 80 -15.19 13.97 -3.94
CA LEU A 80 -14.47 13.20 -4.95
C LEU A 80 -13.55 12.15 -4.30
N TRP A 81 -12.87 12.51 -3.21
CA TRP A 81 -12.00 11.59 -2.47
C TRP A 81 -12.76 10.44 -1.79
N ARG A 82 -13.97 10.68 -1.26
CA ARG A 82 -14.83 9.62 -0.71
C ARG A 82 -15.33 8.67 -1.80
N ALA A 83 -15.71 9.18 -2.97
CA ALA A 83 -16.16 8.37 -4.09
C ALA A 83 -15.03 7.50 -4.68
N ALA A 84 -13.82 8.06 -4.82
CA ALA A 84 -12.65 7.31 -5.30
C ALA A 84 -12.21 6.20 -4.34
N ARG A 85 -12.36 6.38 -3.02
CA ARG A 85 -12.05 5.36 -2.02
C ARG A 85 -13.01 4.17 -2.05
N VAL A 86 -14.31 4.38 -2.31
CA VAL A 86 -15.28 3.28 -2.45
C VAL A 86 -14.95 2.39 -3.65
N LEU A 87 -14.49 2.98 -4.76
CA LEU A 87 -14.14 2.24 -5.97
C LEU A 87 -12.79 1.49 -5.89
N ALA A 88 -11.85 1.96 -5.05
CA ALA A 88 -10.53 1.35 -4.92
C ALA A 88 -10.46 0.19 -3.91
N VAL A 89 -11.42 0.06 -2.99
CA VAL A 89 -11.44 -1.01 -1.96
C VAL A 89 -11.96 -2.35 -2.52
N ASP A 90 -12.73 -2.35 -3.60
CA ASP A 90 -13.23 -3.57 -4.24
C ASP A 90 -12.25 -4.22 -5.23
N GLY A 91 -11.01 -3.71 -5.31
CA GLY A 91 -9.91 -4.28 -6.10
C GLY A 91 -9.29 -5.56 -5.50
N GLY A 92 -10.05 -6.32 -4.72
CA GLY A 92 -9.67 -7.65 -4.29
C GLY A 92 -9.30 -8.49 -5.50
N SER A 93 -8.02 -8.83 -5.60
CA SER A 93 -7.44 -9.71 -6.61
C SER A 93 -8.20 -11.05 -6.65
N ARG A 94 -9.24 -11.14 -7.49
CA ARG A 94 -9.67 -12.42 -8.05
C ARG A 94 -8.68 -12.74 -9.17
N ARG A 95 -7.62 -13.48 -8.82
CA ARG A 95 -6.96 -14.32 -9.83
C ARG A 95 -8.03 -15.28 -10.34
N THR A 96 -8.50 -15.09 -11.56
CA THR A 96 -9.19 -16.16 -12.27
C THR A 96 -8.13 -17.20 -12.60
N GLU A 97 -8.05 -18.27 -11.82
CA GLU A 97 -7.42 -19.50 -12.31
C GLU A 97 -8.20 -19.94 -13.55
N PRO A 98 -7.54 -20.20 -14.71
CA PRO A 98 -8.24 -20.83 -15.81
C PRO A 98 -8.64 -22.23 -15.36
N ALA A 99 -9.92 -22.54 -15.52
CA ALA A 99 -10.54 -23.81 -15.17
C ALA A 99 -9.65 -24.98 -15.61
N ALA A 100 -9.27 -25.82 -14.63
CA ALA A 100 -8.65 -27.10 -14.89
C ALA A 100 -9.54 -27.88 -15.88
N GLN A 101 -9.04 -28.07 -17.09
CA GLN A 101 -9.64 -28.99 -18.04
C GLN A 101 -9.44 -30.40 -17.49
N HIS A 102 -10.53 -30.98 -17.03
CA HIS A 102 -10.66 -32.40 -16.74
C HIS A 102 -10.46 -33.18 -18.05
N LYS A 103 -9.20 -33.52 -18.36
CA LYS A 103 -8.90 -34.53 -19.38
C LYS A 103 -9.01 -35.90 -18.71
N GLN A 104 -10.06 -36.62 -19.07
CA GLN A 104 -10.20 -38.05 -18.77
C GLN A 104 -8.98 -38.80 -19.33
N SER A 105 -8.28 -39.53 -18.46
CA SER A 105 -7.27 -40.50 -18.88
C SER A 105 -7.93 -41.66 -19.62
N PRO A 106 -7.36 -42.18 -20.72
CA PRO A 106 -7.86 -43.41 -21.34
C PRO A 106 -7.52 -44.63 -20.46
N PRO A 107 -8.29 -45.73 -20.57
CA PRO A 107 -8.09 -46.93 -19.75
C PRO A 107 -6.77 -47.64 -20.11
N PRO A 108 -6.19 -48.44 -19.20
CA PRO A 108 -4.97 -49.17 -19.49
C PRO A 108 -5.24 -50.25 -20.55
N HIS A 109 -4.41 -50.26 -21.58
CA HIS A 109 -4.35 -51.39 -22.51
C HIS A 109 -3.71 -52.59 -21.79
N ARG A 110 -4.45 -53.70 -21.81
CA ARG A 110 -4.08 -55.00 -21.28
C ARG A 110 -3.18 -55.70 -22.30
N LEU A 111 -1.93 -55.98 -21.92
CA LEU A 111 -1.11 -57.12 -22.38
C LEU A 111 -0.25 -57.57 -21.20
#